data_AF-A0A3B0SQ99-F1
#
_entry.id   AF-A0A3B0SQ99-F1
#
_cell.length_a   1.000
_cell.length_b   1.000
_cell.length_c   1.000
_cell.angle_alpha   90.00
_cell.angle_beta   90.00
_cell.angle_gamma   90.00
#
_symmetry.space_group_name_H-M   'P 1'
#
loop_
_entity.id
_entity.type
_entity.pdbx_description
1 polymer ?
#
loop_
_entity_poly.entity_id
_entity_poly.type
_entity_poly.pdbx_seq_one_letter_code
_entity_poly.pdbx_strand_id
1 'polypeptide(L)'
;MTIEILLPAMSPTMTEGTLAKWCVKEGDSVAAGDVLAEIETDKATMELETDEEGVMGRIIVPDGSETIAVGTVIAILLEEGEDATNIGEVAAPVAVATTEKTVETPQITAPEIQAVTEDDLPDGTTFTTTTVREALRDAMAEEMRLDGDVFIMGEEVAEYEGAYKITQGLLAEFGGKRVIDTPITEHGFTGLAVGASMAGLKPIVEFMTFNFAMQAIDHIINSAAKTNYMSGGQIRCPIVFRGPNGAASRVGAQHSQNYAAWYAHVPGLIVVSPYSAADAKGLLKSAIKNPNPVIFLENEMLYGQ
;
A
#
# COMPACT_ATOMS: atom_id res chain seq x y z
N MET A 1 -15.58 27.94 -23.33
CA MET A 1 -14.27 27.99 -22.64
C MET A 1 -13.29 27.10 -23.39
N THR A 2 -12.02 27.48 -23.46
CA THR A 2 -10.99 26.64 -24.10
C THR A 2 -10.41 25.65 -23.08
N ILE A 3 -10.37 24.38 -23.43
CA ILE A 3 -9.78 23.31 -22.60
C ILE A 3 -8.35 23.05 -23.08
N GLU A 4 -7.39 23.13 -22.17
CA GLU A 4 -5.99 22.85 -22.49
C GLU A 4 -5.71 21.35 -22.36
N ILE A 5 -5.25 20.73 -23.44
CA ILE A 5 -4.80 19.34 -23.45
C ILE A 5 -3.32 19.33 -23.08
N LEU A 6 -3.00 18.80 -21.90
CA LEU A 6 -1.62 18.64 -21.42
C LEU A 6 -1.09 17.26 -21.76
N LEU A 7 0.22 17.13 -21.96
CA LEU A 7 0.86 15.82 -22.04
C LEU A 7 0.81 15.12 -20.66
N PRO A 8 0.09 14.00 -20.50
CA PRO A 8 0.02 13.29 -19.23
C PRO A 8 1.25 12.42 -18.99
N ALA A 9 1.51 12.08 -17.73
CA ALA A 9 2.48 11.05 -17.38
C ALA A 9 1.87 9.66 -17.64
N MET A 10 2.39 8.95 -18.65
CA MET A 10 1.94 7.59 -19.00
C MET A 10 2.67 6.50 -18.20
N SER A 11 3.67 6.87 -17.38
CA SER A 11 4.27 5.99 -16.37
C SER A 11 4.72 6.79 -15.13
N PRO A 12 4.83 6.17 -13.94
CA PRO A 12 5.23 6.87 -12.71
C PRO A 12 6.63 7.51 -12.74
N THR A 13 7.46 7.11 -13.71
CA THR A 13 8.83 7.62 -13.90
C THR A 13 8.97 8.50 -15.13
N MET A 14 7.88 8.76 -15.86
CA MET A 14 7.92 9.56 -17.09
C MET A 14 8.01 11.04 -16.76
N THR A 15 9.12 11.67 -17.16
CA THR A 15 9.32 13.13 -17.08
C THR A 15 9.13 13.83 -18.43
N GLU A 16 9.30 13.08 -19.53
CA GLU A 16 9.18 13.55 -20.90
C GLU A 16 8.64 12.44 -21.82
N GLY A 17 8.08 12.81 -22.97
CA GLY A 17 7.57 11.88 -23.98
C GLY A 17 7.68 12.41 -25.40
N THR A 18 7.47 11.53 -26.37
CA THR A 18 7.46 11.88 -27.79
C THR A 18 6.03 11.79 -28.32
N LEU A 19 5.55 12.84 -28.98
CA LEU A 19 4.26 12.80 -29.67
C LEU A 19 4.46 12.16 -31.03
N ALA A 20 4.14 10.88 -31.15
CA ALA A 20 4.41 10.10 -32.35
C ALA A 20 3.48 10.53 -33.50
N LYS A 21 2.19 10.68 -33.21
CA LYS A 21 1.17 10.96 -34.24
C LYS A 21 -0.15 11.45 -33.67
N TRP A 22 -0.75 12.47 -34.26
CA TRP A 22 -2.15 12.87 -34.02
C TRP A 22 -3.13 11.97 -34.79
N CYS A 23 -4.17 11.52 -34.11
CA CYS A 23 -5.28 10.75 -34.68
C CYS A 23 -6.45 11.65 -35.10
N VAL A 24 -6.50 12.88 -34.58
CA VAL A 24 -7.50 13.91 -34.89
C VAL A 24 -6.86 15.14 -35.52
N LYS A 25 -7.64 15.94 -36.24
CA LYS A 25 -7.21 17.20 -36.87
C LYS A 25 -7.93 18.40 -36.27
N GLU A 26 -7.36 19.59 -36.44
CA GLU A 26 -8.04 20.83 -36.10
C GLU A 26 -9.39 20.92 -36.84
N GLY A 27 -10.46 21.16 -36.09
CA GLY A 27 -11.84 21.18 -36.55
C GLY A 27 -12.60 19.86 -36.37
N ASP A 28 -11.95 18.76 -35.97
CA ASP A 28 -12.64 17.49 -35.72
C ASP A 28 -13.41 17.54 -34.39
N SER A 29 -14.63 17.00 -34.39
CA SER A 29 -15.40 16.78 -33.16
C SER A 29 -14.91 15.53 -32.45
N VAL A 30 -14.69 15.62 -31.14
CA VAL A 30 -14.22 14.54 -30.27
C VAL A 30 -15.18 14.36 -29.11
N ALA A 31 -15.39 13.11 -28.70
CA ALA A 31 -16.17 12.73 -27.53
C ALA A 31 -15.27 12.13 -26.44
N ALA A 32 -15.78 12.09 -25.20
CA ALA A 32 -15.07 11.43 -24.11
C ALA A 32 -14.81 9.94 -24.45
N GLY A 33 -13.55 9.53 -24.37
CA GLY A 33 -13.03 8.22 -24.76
C GLY A 33 -12.45 8.16 -26.17
N ASP A 34 -12.49 9.23 -26.97
CA ASP A 34 -11.85 9.25 -28.29
C ASP A 34 -10.32 9.40 -28.17
N VAL A 35 -9.60 8.67 -29.02
CA VAL A 35 -8.14 8.72 -29.12
C VAL A 35 -7.72 9.97 -29.89
N LEU A 36 -7.02 10.88 -29.21
CA LEU A 36 -6.48 12.11 -29.77
C LEU A 36 -5.13 11.91 -30.46
N ALA A 37 -4.20 11.18 -29.85
CA ALA A 37 -2.84 11.01 -30.34
C ALA A 37 -2.17 9.73 -29.83
N GLU A 38 -1.08 9.32 -30.47
CA GLU A 38 -0.17 8.27 -30.02
C GLU A 38 1.07 8.93 -29.38
N ILE A 39 1.34 8.55 -28.12
CA ILE A 39 2.51 8.99 -27.36
C ILE A 39 3.50 7.83 -27.29
N GLU A 40 4.73 8.07 -27.75
CA GLU A 40 5.83 7.13 -27.61
C GLU A 40 6.63 7.43 -26.34
N THR A 41 6.84 6.39 -25.55
CA THR A 41 7.70 6.40 -24.35
C THR A 41 8.85 5.41 -24.52
N ASP A 42 9.80 5.41 -23.59
CA ASP A 42 10.91 4.46 -23.58
C ASP A 42 10.48 2.99 -23.39
N LYS A 43 9.22 2.74 -22.98
CA LYS A 43 8.68 1.39 -22.73
C LYS A 43 7.65 0.93 -23.76
N ALA A 44 6.83 1.84 -24.28
CA ALA A 44 5.74 1.52 -25.19
C ALA A 44 5.20 2.76 -25.90
N THR A 45 4.53 2.55 -27.04
CA THR A 45 3.61 3.51 -27.64
C THR A 45 2.23 3.33 -27.02
N MET A 46 1.63 4.40 -26.53
CA MET A 46 0.33 4.41 -25.84
C MET A 46 -0.59 5.45 -26.47
N GLU A 47 -1.89 5.19 -26.44
CA GLU A 47 -2.92 6.07 -26.98
C GLU A 47 -3.34 7.10 -25.91
N LEU A 48 -3.41 8.37 -26.31
CA LEU A 48 -3.92 9.49 -25.52
C LEU A 48 -5.41 9.66 -25.80
N GLU A 49 -6.24 9.35 -24.81
CA GLU A 49 -7.69 9.54 -24.86
C GLU A 49 -8.10 10.88 -24.22
N THR A 50 -9.22 11.46 -24.65
CA THR A 50 -9.82 12.65 -24.01
C THR A 50 -10.95 12.25 -23.06
N ASP A 51 -11.05 12.89 -21.90
CA ASP A 51 -12.21 12.76 -21.00
C ASP A 51 -13.31 13.80 -21.30
N GLU A 52 -13.03 14.74 -22.21
CA GLU A 52 -13.85 15.91 -22.49
C GLU A 52 -14.41 15.86 -23.92
N GLU A 53 -15.63 16.36 -24.11
CA GLU A 53 -16.30 16.50 -25.41
C GLU A 53 -16.07 17.90 -25.99
N GLY A 54 -15.79 18.00 -27.29
CA GLY A 54 -15.59 19.31 -27.93
C GLY A 54 -15.09 19.22 -29.37
N VAL A 55 -14.60 20.34 -29.89
CA VAL A 55 -13.98 20.43 -31.21
C VAL A 55 -12.49 20.69 -31.03
N MET A 56 -11.63 19.94 -31.73
CA MET A 56 -10.20 20.16 -31.71
C MET A 56 -9.88 21.55 -32.26
N GLY A 57 -9.50 22.49 -31.40
CA GLY A 57 -9.32 23.89 -31.75
C GLY A 57 -8.00 24.15 -32.44
N ARG A 58 -6.90 23.87 -31.75
CA ARG A 58 -5.55 24.08 -32.28
C ARG A 58 -4.57 23.08 -31.72
N ILE A 59 -3.73 22.52 -32.58
CA ILE A 59 -2.60 21.67 -32.22
C ILE A 59 -1.38 22.56 -32.03
N ILE A 60 -0.79 22.54 -30.84
CA ILE A 60 0.37 23.37 -30.48
C ILE A 60 1.67 22.62 -30.76
N VAL A 61 1.67 21.30 -30.51
CA VAL A 61 2.84 20.43 -30.69
C VAL A 61 2.62 19.51 -31.90
N PRO A 62 3.41 19.63 -32.97
CA PRO A 62 3.24 18.84 -34.19
C PRO A 62 3.69 17.38 -34.01
N ASP A 63 3.26 16.53 -34.96
CA ASP A 63 3.70 15.14 -35.08
C ASP A 63 5.23 15.01 -35.09
N GLY A 64 5.74 14.00 -34.40
CA GLY A 64 7.17 13.69 -34.33
C GLY A 64 7.97 14.62 -33.41
N SER A 65 7.30 15.39 -32.55
CA SER A 65 7.98 16.21 -31.54
C SER A 65 8.50 15.33 -30.40
N GLU A 66 9.82 15.34 -30.21
CA GLU A 66 10.52 14.57 -29.17
C GLU A 66 10.76 15.41 -27.90
N THR A 67 11.00 14.73 -26.76
CA THR A 67 11.44 15.37 -25.50
C THR A 67 10.44 16.41 -24.95
N ILE A 68 9.14 16.14 -25.05
CA ILE A 68 8.08 17.01 -24.54
C ILE A 68 7.92 16.73 -23.04
N ALA A 69 8.09 17.74 -22.19
CA ALA A 69 7.92 17.58 -20.75
C ALA A 69 6.46 17.28 -20.36
N VAL A 70 6.26 16.39 -19.38
CA VAL A 70 4.93 16.14 -18.80
C VAL A 70 4.33 17.44 -18.26
N GLY A 71 3.05 17.66 -18.53
CA GLY A 71 2.33 18.89 -18.16
C GLY A 71 2.45 20.03 -19.17
N THR A 72 3.15 19.82 -20.30
CA THR A 72 3.17 20.80 -21.40
C THR A 72 1.84 20.79 -22.15
N VAL A 73 1.30 21.96 -22.49
CA VAL A 73 0.11 22.09 -23.34
C VAL A 73 0.46 21.65 -24.76
N ILE A 74 -0.20 20.60 -25.26
CA ILE A 74 0.03 20.01 -26.58
C ILE A 74 -1.07 20.37 -27.59
N ALA A 75 -2.29 20.64 -27.14
CA ALA A 75 -3.41 21.10 -27.97
C ALA A 75 -4.48 21.84 -27.14
N ILE A 76 -5.44 22.46 -27.83
CA ILE A 76 -6.58 23.17 -27.24
C ILE A 76 -7.87 22.59 -27.81
N LEU A 77 -8.83 22.25 -26.95
CA LEU A 77 -10.21 21.90 -27.29
C LEU A 77 -11.13 23.12 -27.13
N LEU A 78 -12.11 23.24 -28.03
CA LEU A 78 -13.16 24.26 -27.99
C LEU A 78 -14.49 23.60 -27.60
N GLU A 79 -15.23 24.22 -26.67
CA GLU A 79 -16.61 23.84 -26.37
C GLU A 79 -17.58 24.25 -27.51
N GLU A 80 -18.74 23.57 -27.58
CA GLU A 80 -19.73 23.75 -28.64
C GLU A 80 -20.29 25.19 -28.68
N GLY A 81 -19.91 25.95 -29.72
CA GLY A 81 -20.46 27.28 -30.01
C GLY A 81 -19.50 28.48 -30.01
N GLU A 82 -18.17 28.28 -29.91
CA GLU A 82 -17.18 29.37 -29.90
C GLU A 82 -16.25 29.38 -31.14
N ASP A 83 -15.99 30.59 -31.68
CA ASP A 83 -15.16 30.82 -32.87
C ASP A 83 -13.66 30.85 -32.54
N ALA A 84 -12.83 30.22 -33.41
CA ALA A 84 -11.38 30.05 -33.30
C ALA A 84 -10.53 31.35 -33.39
N THR A 85 -11.14 32.54 -33.25
CA THR A 85 -10.48 33.84 -33.48
C THR A 85 -9.87 34.47 -32.22
N ASN A 86 -10.01 33.84 -31.05
CA ASN A 86 -9.48 34.35 -29.79
C ASN A 86 -8.34 33.50 -29.18
N ILE A 87 -7.66 32.70 -30.02
CA ILE A 87 -6.46 31.95 -29.61
C ILE A 87 -5.27 32.92 -29.61
N GLY A 88 -5.13 33.67 -28.51
CA GLY A 88 -3.98 34.55 -28.28
C GLY A 88 -2.65 33.78 -28.43
N GLU A 89 -1.61 34.46 -28.91
CA GLU A 89 -0.25 33.91 -29.05
C GLU A 89 0.20 33.20 -27.76
N VAL A 90 0.15 31.87 -27.76
CA VAL A 90 0.78 31.06 -26.71
C VAL A 90 2.25 30.92 -27.10
N ALA A 91 3.09 31.63 -26.36
CA ALA A 91 4.53 31.67 -26.54
C ALA A 91 5.21 30.33 -26.19
N ALA A 92 6.26 29.99 -26.94
CA ALA A 92 7.17 28.88 -26.68
C ALA A 92 7.91 29.04 -25.33
N PRO A 93 8.51 27.95 -24.79
CA PRO A 93 8.49 27.63 -23.37
C PRO A 93 9.39 28.54 -22.53
N VAL A 94 8.82 29.11 -21.48
CA VAL A 94 9.59 29.62 -20.34
C VAL A 94 9.52 28.55 -19.25
N ALA A 95 10.68 28.04 -18.84
CA ALA A 95 10.82 27.22 -17.65
C ALA A 95 10.14 27.92 -16.47
N VAL A 96 9.05 27.35 -15.97
CA VAL A 96 8.34 27.90 -14.83
C VAL A 96 9.14 27.53 -13.58
N ALA A 97 9.86 28.52 -13.06
CA ALA A 97 10.28 28.52 -11.67
C ALA A 97 9.04 28.37 -10.79
N THR A 98 9.01 27.29 -10.01
CA THR A 98 7.98 26.96 -9.05
C THR A 98 7.82 28.13 -8.08
N THR A 99 6.74 28.89 -8.23
CA THR A 99 6.27 29.82 -7.20
C THR A 99 5.16 29.10 -6.46
N GLU A 100 5.49 28.59 -5.28
CA GLU A 100 4.53 28.09 -4.30
C GLU A 100 3.52 29.19 -3.98
N LYS A 101 2.28 29.04 -4.47
CA LYS A 101 1.13 29.62 -3.80
C LYS A 101 0.78 28.70 -2.65
N THR A 102 1.09 29.16 -1.44
CA THR A 102 0.65 28.58 -0.18
C THR A 102 -0.88 28.64 -0.12
N VAL A 103 -1.54 27.54 -0.46
CA VAL A 103 -2.89 27.26 -0.01
C VAL A 103 -2.74 26.76 1.42
N GLU A 104 -3.23 27.53 2.40
CA GLU A 104 -3.34 27.06 3.78
C GLU A 104 -4.40 25.95 3.84
N THR A 105 -3.97 24.72 3.57
CA THR A 105 -4.65 23.52 4.01
C THR A 105 -4.61 23.54 5.55
N PRO A 106 -5.71 23.27 6.28
CA PRO A 106 -5.63 23.04 7.70
C PRO A 106 -4.60 21.93 7.94
N GLN A 107 -3.44 22.30 8.51
CA GLN A 107 -2.46 21.33 8.97
C GLN A 107 -3.11 20.59 10.12
N ILE A 108 -3.68 19.43 9.83
CA ILE A 108 -3.77 18.37 10.82
C ILE A 108 -2.32 17.95 11.01
N THR A 109 -1.64 18.61 11.94
CA THR A 109 -0.37 18.12 12.46
C THR A 109 -0.65 16.73 13.00
N ALA A 110 -0.18 15.70 12.27
CA ALA A 110 -0.03 14.39 12.86
C ALA A 110 0.72 14.60 14.18
N PRO A 111 0.27 14.02 15.31
CA PRO A 111 1.02 14.13 16.54
C PRO A 111 2.46 13.72 16.26
N GLU A 112 3.42 14.59 16.57
CA GLU A 112 4.83 14.22 16.58
C GLU A 112 4.97 13.07 17.58
N ILE A 113 5.03 11.85 17.05
CA ILE A 113 5.44 10.70 17.84
C ILE A 113 6.91 10.96 18.12
N GLN A 114 7.22 11.45 19.32
CA GLN A 114 8.58 11.53 19.80
C GLN A 114 9.17 10.12 19.70
N ALA A 115 10.16 9.94 18.82
CA ALA A 115 10.92 8.72 18.79
C ALA A 115 11.54 8.55 20.18
N VAL A 116 11.42 7.36 20.76
CA VAL A 116 12.10 7.01 22.01
C VAL A 116 13.58 7.26 21.77
N THR A 117 14.14 8.24 22.46
CA THR A 117 15.57 8.55 22.36
C THR A 117 16.34 7.62 23.30
N GLU A 118 17.64 7.41 23.06
CA GLU A 118 18.46 6.58 23.96
C GLU A 118 18.43 7.07 25.42
N ASP A 119 18.07 8.36 25.63
CA ASP A 119 17.90 8.98 26.95
C ASP A 119 16.67 8.47 27.74
N ASP A 120 15.75 7.73 27.11
CA ASP A 120 14.55 7.16 27.75
C ASP A 120 14.77 5.75 28.32
N LEU A 121 15.97 5.18 28.17
CA LEU A 121 16.29 3.83 28.63
C LEU A 121 16.75 3.81 30.08
N PRO A 122 16.31 2.85 30.91
CA PRO A 122 16.80 2.71 32.28
C PRO A 122 18.32 2.56 32.33
N ASP A 123 18.94 3.16 33.35
CA ASP A 123 20.37 3.02 33.62
C ASP A 123 20.80 1.54 33.66
N GLY A 124 21.83 1.20 32.88
CA GLY A 124 22.35 -0.17 32.80
C GLY A 124 21.69 -1.05 31.74
N THR A 125 20.85 -0.50 30.87
CA THR A 125 20.30 -1.23 29.72
C THR A 125 21.43 -1.72 28.80
N THR A 126 21.45 -3.02 28.51
CA THR A 126 22.38 -3.63 27.56
C THR A 126 21.65 -4.10 26.31
N PHE A 127 22.26 -3.92 25.14
CA PHE A 127 21.71 -4.37 23.87
C PHE A 127 22.29 -5.72 23.45
N THR A 128 21.48 -6.53 22.78
CA THR A 128 21.91 -7.76 22.12
C THR A 128 21.64 -7.64 20.64
N THR A 129 22.65 -7.90 19.82
CA THR A 129 22.49 -7.95 18.36
C THR A 129 21.67 -9.19 17.99
N THR A 130 20.60 -8.97 17.22
CA THR A 130 19.73 -10.02 16.69
C THR A 130 19.11 -9.54 15.39
N THR A 131 18.65 -10.47 14.56
CA THR A 131 17.94 -10.13 13.33
C THR A 131 16.46 -9.81 13.59
N VAL A 132 15.82 -9.06 12.69
CA VAL A 132 14.37 -8.82 12.73
C VAL A 132 13.60 -10.14 12.75
N ARG A 133 14.02 -11.14 11.96
CA ARG A 133 13.42 -12.49 11.95
C ARG A 133 13.43 -13.14 13.34
N GLU A 134 14.58 -13.13 14.01
CA GLU A 134 14.72 -13.72 15.34
C GLU A 134 13.94 -12.94 16.40
N ALA A 135 13.92 -11.61 16.30
CA ALA A 135 13.11 -10.75 17.16
C ALA A 135 11.61 -11.07 17.07
N LEU A 136 11.09 -11.29 15.85
CA LEU A 136 9.69 -11.69 15.62
C LEU A 136 9.39 -13.08 16.19
N ARG A 137 10.28 -14.06 15.93
CA ARG A 137 10.18 -15.41 16.50
C ARG A 137 10.12 -15.36 18.03
N ASP A 138 11.06 -14.65 18.63
CA ASP A 138 11.21 -14.57 20.09
C ASP A 138 10.03 -13.82 20.72
N ALA A 139 9.50 -12.78 20.06
CA ALA A 139 8.26 -12.13 20.49
C ALA A 139 7.11 -13.12 20.58
N MET A 140 6.88 -13.93 19.55
CA MET A 140 5.82 -14.94 19.56
C MET A 140 6.08 -16.01 20.61
N ALA A 141 7.29 -16.57 20.68
CA ALA A 141 7.63 -17.61 21.64
C ALA A 141 7.43 -17.14 23.09
N GLU A 142 7.87 -15.93 23.42
CA GLU A 142 7.68 -15.36 24.75
C GLU A 142 6.20 -15.19 25.11
N GLU A 143 5.37 -14.68 24.20
CA GLU A 143 3.94 -14.52 24.47
C GLU A 143 3.19 -15.86 24.50
N MET A 144 3.60 -16.85 23.69
CA MET A 144 3.05 -18.20 23.72
C MET A 144 3.39 -18.98 25.00
N ARG A 145 4.55 -18.69 25.62
CA ARG A 145 4.90 -19.23 26.96
C ARG A 145 4.07 -18.60 28.07
N LEU A 146 3.79 -17.30 27.96
CA LEU A 146 3.05 -16.55 28.98
C LEU A 146 1.55 -16.82 28.93
N ASP A 147 1.02 -17.10 27.74
CA ASP A 147 -0.41 -17.24 27.52
C ASP A 147 -0.73 -18.49 26.70
N GLY A 148 -1.50 -19.41 27.31
CA GLY A 148 -1.93 -20.67 26.71
C GLY A 148 -2.91 -20.50 25.56
N ASP A 149 -3.58 -19.34 25.46
CA ASP A 149 -4.60 -19.05 24.46
C ASP A 149 -4.00 -18.47 23.16
N VAL A 150 -2.72 -18.08 23.17
CA VAL A 150 -2.02 -17.52 22.00
C VAL A 150 -1.57 -18.62 21.06
N PHE A 151 -1.96 -18.64 19.79
CA PHE A 151 -1.45 -19.64 18.86
C PHE A 151 -1.20 -19.04 17.49
N ILE A 152 -0.32 -19.65 16.71
CA ILE A 152 -0.07 -19.24 15.33
C ILE A 152 -0.67 -20.23 14.35
N MET A 153 -1.27 -19.69 13.29
CA MET A 153 -1.78 -20.45 12.17
C MET A 153 -1.52 -19.73 10.85
N GLY A 154 -1.28 -20.49 9.79
CA GLY A 154 -1.01 -19.99 8.45
C GLY A 154 -0.41 -21.08 7.57
N GLU A 155 -0.07 -20.72 6.36
CA GLU A 155 0.58 -21.64 5.42
C GLU A 155 2.05 -21.81 5.79
N GLU A 156 2.48 -23.07 5.93
CA GLU A 156 3.88 -23.44 6.14
C GLU A 156 4.52 -22.87 7.42
N VAL A 157 3.70 -22.49 8.41
CA VAL A 157 4.16 -21.93 9.69
C VAL A 157 4.71 -23.00 10.64
N ALA A 158 4.34 -24.27 10.46
CA ALA A 158 4.67 -25.36 11.37
C ALA A 158 5.83 -26.23 10.85
N GLU A 159 5.54 -27.23 10.01
CA GLU A 159 6.55 -28.23 9.61
C GLU A 159 7.67 -27.63 8.75
N TYR A 160 7.33 -26.61 7.95
CA TYR A 160 8.31 -25.87 7.14
C TYR A 160 9.04 -24.79 7.95
N GLU A 161 8.72 -24.60 9.23
CA GLU A 161 9.33 -23.60 10.11
C GLU A 161 9.11 -22.15 9.65
N GLY A 162 8.08 -21.90 8.85
CA GLY A 162 7.76 -20.60 8.25
C GLY A 162 8.48 -20.40 6.91
N ALA A 163 7.77 -19.81 5.93
CA ALA A 163 8.33 -19.49 4.61
C ALA A 163 9.62 -18.68 4.71
N TYR A 164 9.66 -17.73 5.64
CA TYR A 164 10.80 -16.86 5.92
C TYR A 164 11.55 -17.20 7.22
N LYS A 165 11.30 -18.39 7.80
CA LYS A 165 11.93 -18.89 9.03
C LYS A 165 11.65 -18.06 10.29
N ILE A 166 10.52 -17.33 10.30
CA ILE A 166 10.09 -16.53 11.45
C ILE A 166 9.47 -17.40 12.55
N THR A 167 8.89 -18.55 12.20
CA THR A 167 8.30 -19.50 13.17
C THR A 167 9.20 -20.68 13.48
N GLN A 168 10.50 -20.55 13.20
CA GLN A 168 11.47 -21.61 13.40
C GLN A 168 11.50 -22.13 14.84
N GLY A 169 11.49 -23.45 15.02
CA GLY A 169 11.49 -24.11 16.32
C GLY A 169 10.20 -24.01 17.13
N LEU A 170 9.21 -23.18 16.74
CA LEU A 170 7.97 -23.01 17.51
C LEU A 170 7.15 -24.30 17.56
N LEU A 171 7.09 -25.06 16.46
CA LEU A 171 6.35 -26.33 16.43
C LEU A 171 6.96 -27.34 17.43
N ALA A 172 8.29 -27.44 17.47
CA ALA A 172 8.98 -28.32 18.40
C ALA A 172 8.74 -27.93 19.87
N GLU A 173 8.61 -26.63 20.15
CA GLU A 173 8.38 -26.12 21.50
C GLU A 173 6.92 -26.23 21.96
N PHE A 174 5.96 -25.82 21.11
CA PHE A 174 4.55 -25.65 21.52
C PHE A 174 3.60 -26.73 20.97
N GLY A 175 4.05 -27.52 19.99
CA GLY A 175 3.28 -28.61 19.38
C GLY A 175 2.17 -28.17 18.42
N GLY A 176 1.63 -29.13 17.67
CA GLY A 176 0.67 -28.90 16.57
C GLY A 176 -0.71 -28.38 16.97
N LYS A 177 -0.97 -28.16 18.27
CA LYS A 177 -2.18 -27.45 18.72
C LYS A 177 -1.99 -25.94 18.80
N ARG A 178 -0.75 -25.47 18.78
CA ARG A 178 -0.35 -24.07 19.00
C ARG A 178 0.38 -23.48 17.82
N VAL A 179 0.91 -24.32 16.94
CA VAL A 179 1.52 -23.96 15.65
C VAL A 179 0.87 -24.83 14.58
N ILE A 180 0.01 -24.22 13.75
CA ILE A 180 -0.94 -24.94 12.92
C ILE A 180 -0.75 -24.59 11.44
N ASP A 181 -0.29 -25.54 10.65
CA ASP A 181 -0.31 -25.43 9.19
C ASP A 181 -1.74 -25.48 8.67
N THR A 182 -2.05 -24.58 7.73
CA THR A 182 -3.37 -24.48 7.08
C THR A 182 -3.30 -24.90 5.62
N PRO A 183 -4.41 -25.36 5.03
CA PRO A 183 -4.53 -25.39 3.56
C PRO A 183 -4.40 -23.98 2.97
N ILE A 184 -4.10 -23.90 1.66
CA ILE A 184 -3.99 -22.65 0.91
C ILE A 184 -5.39 -22.05 0.70
N THR A 185 -5.89 -21.37 1.73
CA THR A 185 -7.21 -20.74 1.75
C THR A 185 -7.24 -19.63 2.79
N GLU A 186 -6.68 -18.48 2.42
CA GLU A 186 -6.59 -17.28 3.23
C GLU A 186 -7.94 -16.92 3.83
N HIS A 187 -9.00 -16.95 3.02
CA HIS A 187 -10.34 -16.69 3.49
C HIS A 187 -10.78 -17.68 4.58
N GLY A 188 -10.58 -18.98 4.34
CA GLY A 188 -11.04 -20.03 5.25
C GLY A 188 -10.32 -19.98 6.60
N PHE A 189 -8.99 -19.92 6.60
CA PHE A 189 -8.23 -19.93 7.84
C PHE A 189 -8.35 -18.61 8.61
N THR A 190 -8.51 -17.48 7.92
CA THR A 190 -8.74 -16.18 8.56
C THR A 190 -10.11 -16.15 9.23
N GLY A 191 -11.16 -16.63 8.56
CA GLY A 191 -12.50 -16.72 9.16
C GLY A 191 -12.53 -17.60 10.39
N LEU A 192 -11.83 -18.75 10.35
CA LEU A 192 -11.67 -19.64 11.49
C LEU A 192 -10.93 -18.96 12.66
N ALA A 193 -9.84 -18.24 12.38
CA ALA A 193 -9.10 -17.49 13.38
C ALA A 193 -9.96 -16.40 14.03
N VAL A 194 -10.71 -15.64 13.23
CA VAL A 194 -11.64 -14.62 13.75
C VAL A 194 -12.69 -15.24 14.66
N GLY A 195 -13.27 -16.39 14.28
CA GLY A 195 -14.19 -17.13 15.14
C GLY A 195 -13.53 -17.62 16.45
N ALA A 196 -12.32 -18.16 16.37
CA ALA A 196 -11.54 -18.59 17.53
C ALA A 196 -11.23 -17.43 18.48
N SER A 197 -10.92 -16.26 17.92
CA SER A 197 -10.69 -15.01 18.66
C SER A 197 -11.94 -14.59 19.45
N MET A 198 -13.10 -14.59 18.81
CA MET A 198 -14.38 -14.29 19.46
C MET A 198 -14.77 -15.34 20.53
N ALA A 199 -14.28 -16.58 20.39
CA ALA A 199 -14.47 -17.65 21.35
C ALA A 199 -13.47 -17.60 22.54
N GLY A 200 -12.54 -16.65 22.56
CA GLY A 200 -11.64 -16.39 23.69
C GLY A 200 -10.17 -16.74 23.44
N LEU A 201 -9.80 -17.26 22.26
CA LEU A 201 -8.39 -17.50 21.92
C LEU A 201 -7.71 -16.23 21.38
N LYS A 202 -6.38 -16.28 21.24
CA LYS A 202 -5.57 -15.16 20.73
C LYS A 202 -4.73 -15.58 19.51
N PRO A 203 -5.38 -15.78 18.35
CA PRO A 203 -4.69 -16.19 17.13
C PRO A 203 -3.72 -15.13 16.63
N ILE A 204 -2.58 -15.61 16.13
CA ILE A 204 -1.63 -14.93 15.27
C ILE A 204 -1.79 -15.59 13.90
N VAL A 205 -2.33 -14.86 12.93
CA VAL A 205 -2.55 -15.32 11.57
C VAL A 205 -1.40 -14.84 10.71
N GLU A 206 -0.66 -15.76 10.11
CA GLU A 206 0.39 -15.44 9.14
C GLU A 206 -0.15 -15.57 7.71
N PHE A 207 -0.06 -14.48 6.95
CA PHE A 207 -0.14 -14.53 5.49
C PHE A 207 1.27 -14.64 4.92
N MET A 208 1.49 -15.57 3.98
CA MET A 208 2.81 -15.73 3.35
C MET A 208 3.31 -14.41 2.74
N THR A 209 2.40 -13.59 2.22
CA THR A 209 2.59 -12.16 2.00
C THR A 209 1.24 -11.44 2.08
N PHE A 210 1.24 -10.16 2.45
CA PHE A 210 0.03 -9.35 2.48
C PHE A 210 -0.65 -9.17 1.12
N ASN A 211 0.04 -9.47 0.01
CA ASN A 211 -0.59 -9.56 -1.31
C ASN A 211 -1.71 -10.61 -1.32
N PHE A 212 -1.53 -11.73 -0.60
CA PHE A 212 -2.52 -12.81 -0.55
C PHE A 212 -3.61 -12.57 0.49
N ALA A 213 -3.34 -11.72 1.49
CA ALA A 213 -4.35 -11.27 2.45
C ALA A 213 -5.57 -10.60 1.77
N MET A 214 -5.44 -10.15 0.52
CA MET A 214 -6.58 -9.70 -0.29
C MET A 214 -7.71 -10.73 -0.38
N GLN A 215 -7.40 -12.03 -0.41
CA GLN A 215 -8.43 -13.08 -0.44
C GLN A 215 -9.21 -13.19 0.88
N ALA A 216 -8.62 -12.73 1.99
CA ALA A 216 -9.19 -12.75 3.33
C ALA A 216 -9.68 -11.38 3.83
N ILE A 217 -9.56 -10.33 3.00
CA ILE A 217 -9.79 -8.95 3.44
C ILE A 217 -11.20 -8.72 4.00
N ASP A 218 -12.19 -9.48 3.53
CA ASP A 218 -13.55 -9.44 4.06
C ASP A 218 -13.61 -9.87 5.53
N HIS A 219 -12.92 -10.95 5.92
CA HIS A 219 -12.86 -11.35 7.32
C HIS A 219 -12.07 -10.35 8.18
N ILE A 220 -10.97 -9.80 7.64
CA ILE A 220 -10.19 -8.78 8.34
C ILE A 220 -11.05 -7.53 8.62
N ILE A 221 -11.78 -7.04 7.61
CA ILE A 221 -12.56 -5.80 7.71
C ILE A 221 -13.92 -6.03 8.35
N ASN A 222 -14.75 -6.86 7.74
CA ASN A 222 -16.16 -6.98 8.10
C ASN A 222 -16.36 -7.86 9.34
N SER A 223 -15.54 -8.90 9.52
CA SER A 223 -15.68 -9.81 10.66
C SER A 223 -14.84 -9.39 11.88
N ALA A 224 -13.59 -8.94 11.70
CA ALA A 224 -12.74 -8.57 12.83
C ALA A 224 -12.90 -7.08 13.22
N ALA A 225 -12.53 -6.15 12.32
CA ALA A 225 -12.43 -4.72 12.64
C ALA A 225 -13.73 -4.12 13.19
N LYS A 226 -14.86 -4.43 12.54
CA LYS A 226 -16.16 -3.79 12.83
C LYS A 226 -16.89 -4.41 14.02
N THR A 227 -16.55 -5.62 14.45
CA THR A 227 -17.38 -6.38 15.41
C THR A 227 -17.50 -5.73 16.77
N ASN A 228 -16.41 -5.16 17.30
CA ASN A 228 -16.47 -4.47 18.60
C ASN A 228 -17.45 -3.30 18.57
N TYR A 229 -17.47 -2.55 17.46
CA TYR A 229 -18.42 -1.45 17.28
C TYR A 229 -19.86 -1.95 17.08
N MET A 230 -20.07 -2.91 16.16
CA MET A 230 -21.41 -3.44 15.83
C MET A 230 -22.07 -4.13 17.03
N SER A 231 -21.29 -4.78 17.90
CA SER A 231 -21.79 -5.43 19.11
C SER A 231 -21.96 -4.49 20.31
N GLY A 232 -21.73 -3.18 20.15
CA GLY A 232 -21.80 -2.24 21.27
C GLY A 232 -20.78 -2.54 22.37
N GLY A 233 -19.61 -3.08 22.02
CA GLY A 233 -18.54 -3.43 22.95
C GLY A 233 -18.68 -4.81 23.62
N GLN A 234 -19.66 -5.63 23.23
CA GLN A 234 -19.90 -6.94 23.84
C GLN A 234 -18.97 -8.04 23.32
N ILE A 235 -18.56 -7.97 22.06
CA ILE A 235 -17.70 -8.95 21.41
C ILE A 235 -16.42 -8.26 20.95
N ARG A 236 -15.28 -8.73 21.47
CA ARG A 236 -13.95 -8.31 21.03
C ARG A 236 -13.32 -9.36 20.13
N CYS A 237 -12.31 -8.93 19.38
CA CYS A 237 -11.55 -9.80 18.49
C CYS A 237 -10.04 -9.55 18.72
N PRO A 238 -9.45 -10.11 19.79
CA PRO A 238 -8.00 -10.13 19.99
C PRO A 238 -7.35 -11.04 18.94
N ILE A 239 -6.77 -10.45 17.89
CA ILE A 239 -6.16 -11.17 16.78
C ILE A 239 -5.04 -10.33 16.16
N VAL A 240 -3.95 -10.99 15.76
CA VAL A 240 -2.88 -10.35 14.98
C VAL A 240 -2.87 -10.97 13.59
N PHE A 241 -2.92 -10.14 12.55
CA PHE A 241 -2.64 -10.54 11.18
C PHE A 241 -1.25 -10.04 10.81
N ARG A 242 -0.34 -10.94 10.47
CA ARG A 242 1.07 -10.61 10.18
C ARG A 242 1.58 -11.26 8.90
N GLY A 243 2.71 -10.75 8.41
CA GLY A 243 3.37 -11.24 7.21
C GLY A 243 4.15 -10.12 6.49
N PRO A 244 4.98 -10.47 5.50
CA PRO A 244 5.73 -9.49 4.71
C PRO A 244 4.81 -8.66 3.82
N ASN A 245 5.09 -7.36 3.79
CA ASN A 245 4.37 -6.33 3.06
C ASN A 245 5.34 -5.39 2.33
N GLY A 246 4.93 -4.90 1.16
CA GLY A 246 5.73 -4.00 0.33
C GLY A 246 6.69 -4.74 -0.61
N ALA A 247 7.64 -3.99 -1.17
CA ALA A 247 8.52 -4.48 -2.20
C ALA A 247 9.56 -5.48 -1.68
N ALA A 248 9.82 -6.51 -2.49
CA ALA A 248 10.92 -7.46 -2.32
C ALA A 248 11.73 -7.59 -3.62
N SER A 249 12.82 -8.35 -3.59
CA SER A 249 13.74 -8.43 -4.72
C SER A 249 13.19 -9.27 -5.87
N ARG A 250 12.81 -8.61 -6.97
CA ARG A 250 12.47 -9.23 -8.26
C ARG A 250 11.25 -10.18 -8.24
N VAL A 251 10.30 -9.92 -7.35
CA VAL A 251 9.08 -10.75 -7.19
C VAL A 251 7.89 -10.29 -8.04
N GLY A 252 8.04 -9.17 -8.76
CA GLY A 252 7.05 -8.68 -9.73
C GLY A 252 5.82 -8.03 -9.09
N ALA A 253 4.83 -7.71 -9.93
CA ALA A 253 3.70 -6.85 -9.55
C ALA A 253 2.83 -7.44 -8.42
N GLN A 254 2.57 -8.75 -8.44
CA GLN A 254 1.64 -9.41 -7.51
C GLN A 254 2.26 -9.80 -6.16
N HIS A 255 3.54 -9.49 -5.92
CA HIS A 255 4.26 -9.81 -4.69
C HIS A 255 4.97 -8.60 -4.07
N SER A 256 4.71 -7.39 -4.56
CA SER A 256 5.45 -6.17 -4.16
C SER A 256 4.57 -5.05 -3.59
N GLN A 257 3.27 -5.29 -3.42
CA GLN A 257 2.34 -4.24 -3.01
C GLN A 257 2.44 -3.93 -1.51
N ASN A 258 2.33 -2.64 -1.17
CA ASN A 258 2.25 -2.16 0.21
C ASN A 258 0.79 -1.82 0.55
N TYR A 259 0.23 -2.48 1.56
CA TYR A 259 -1.17 -2.36 1.99
C TYR A 259 -1.38 -1.44 3.20
N ALA A 260 -0.35 -0.69 3.63
CA ALA A 260 -0.46 0.23 4.77
C ALA A 260 -1.64 1.20 4.61
N ALA A 261 -1.78 1.83 3.44
CA ALA A 261 -2.86 2.78 3.16
C ALA A 261 -4.25 2.12 3.22
N TRP A 262 -4.38 0.90 2.69
CA TRP A 262 -5.65 0.18 2.65
C TRP A 262 -6.16 -0.12 4.06
N TYR A 263 -5.32 -0.76 4.88
CA TYR A 263 -5.71 -1.14 6.24
C TYR A 263 -5.83 0.08 7.16
N ALA A 264 -4.99 1.11 6.99
CA ALA A 264 -5.08 2.33 7.80
C ALA A 264 -6.37 3.12 7.56
N HIS A 265 -7.02 2.93 6.41
CA HIS A 265 -8.30 3.56 6.09
C HIS A 265 -9.50 2.89 6.78
N VAL A 266 -9.32 1.73 7.42
CA VAL A 266 -10.43 0.95 8.00
C VAL A 266 -10.54 1.21 9.52
N PRO A 267 -11.64 1.83 10.00
CA PRO A 267 -11.87 1.97 11.43
C PRO A 267 -12.00 0.62 12.14
N GLY A 268 -11.43 0.54 13.34
CA GLY A 268 -11.43 -0.68 14.16
C GLY A 268 -10.20 -1.56 13.99
N LEU A 269 -9.35 -1.28 12.98
CA LEU A 269 -8.02 -1.87 12.87
C LEU A 269 -6.97 -0.98 13.55
N ILE A 270 -5.96 -1.63 14.11
CA ILE A 270 -4.68 -1.01 14.46
C ILE A 270 -3.68 -1.47 13.42
N VAL A 271 -2.94 -0.56 12.79
CA VAL A 271 -1.95 -0.90 11.75
C VAL A 271 -0.57 -0.48 12.21
N VAL A 272 0.37 -1.42 12.20
CA VAL A 272 1.77 -1.18 12.56
C VAL A 272 2.70 -1.73 11.48
N SER A 273 3.81 -1.05 11.26
CA SER A 273 4.85 -1.42 10.28
C SER A 273 6.22 -1.24 10.94
N PRO A 274 6.79 -2.27 11.58
CA PRO A 274 8.08 -2.15 12.27
C PRO A 274 9.24 -1.94 11.30
N TYR A 275 10.34 -1.38 11.81
CA TYR A 275 11.58 -1.20 11.07
C TYR A 275 12.73 -2.01 11.67
N SER A 276 13.05 -1.79 12.95
CA SER A 276 14.18 -2.44 13.62
C SER A 276 13.79 -3.74 14.33
N ALA A 277 14.79 -4.54 14.74
CA ALA A 277 14.54 -5.73 15.56
C ALA A 277 13.89 -5.38 16.92
N ALA A 278 14.25 -4.23 17.50
CA ALA A 278 13.62 -3.74 18.74
C ALA A 278 12.14 -3.40 18.51
N ASP A 279 11.82 -2.68 17.43
CA ASP A 279 10.44 -2.37 17.05
C ASP A 279 9.65 -3.65 16.80
N ALA A 280 10.20 -4.56 16.00
CA ALA A 280 9.56 -5.82 15.65
C ALA A 280 9.21 -6.63 16.90
N LYS A 281 10.16 -6.78 17.84
CA LYS A 281 9.93 -7.52 19.07
C LYS A 281 8.93 -6.82 19.98
N GLY A 282 9.14 -5.54 20.28
CA GLY A 282 8.30 -4.77 21.21
C GLY A 282 6.87 -4.59 20.71
N LEU A 283 6.72 -4.22 19.44
CA LEU A 283 5.40 -4.00 18.83
C LEU A 283 4.64 -5.31 18.65
N LEU A 284 5.28 -6.42 18.25
CA LEU A 284 4.56 -7.69 18.08
C LEU A 284 4.06 -8.22 19.43
N LYS A 285 4.86 -8.14 20.49
CA LYS A 285 4.41 -8.48 21.85
C LYS A 285 3.24 -7.61 22.29
N SER A 286 3.29 -6.32 21.97
CA SER A 286 2.21 -5.37 22.28
C SER A 286 0.95 -5.67 21.46
N ALA A 287 1.09 -6.07 20.20
CA ALA A 287 0.00 -6.46 19.32
C ALA A 287 -0.71 -7.72 19.82
N ILE A 288 0.04 -8.76 20.22
CA ILE A 288 -0.52 -10.01 20.75
C ILE A 288 -1.33 -9.77 22.04
N LYS A 289 -0.91 -8.81 22.87
CA LYS A 289 -1.63 -8.42 24.10
C LYS A 289 -2.85 -7.54 23.85
N ASN A 290 -2.95 -6.94 22.67
CA ASN A 290 -4.00 -5.98 22.37
C ASN A 290 -5.35 -6.70 22.24
N PRO A 291 -6.42 -6.19 22.87
CA PRO A 291 -7.74 -6.81 22.78
C PRO A 291 -8.48 -6.50 21.46
N ASN A 292 -7.83 -5.86 20.48
CA ASN A 292 -8.40 -5.47 19.19
C ASN A 292 -7.61 -6.09 18.02
N PRO A 293 -8.18 -6.13 16.80
CA PRO A 293 -7.48 -6.64 15.63
C PRO A 293 -6.29 -5.75 15.26
N VAL A 294 -5.11 -6.37 15.10
CA VAL A 294 -3.88 -5.67 14.71
C VAL A 294 -3.36 -6.21 13.38
N ILE A 295 -3.09 -5.31 12.44
CA ILE A 295 -2.37 -5.56 11.20
C ILE A 295 -0.90 -5.26 11.44
N PHE A 296 -0.05 -6.27 11.28
CA PHE A 296 1.38 -6.20 11.53
C PHE A 296 2.16 -6.40 10.22
N LEU A 297 2.46 -5.27 9.57
CA LEU A 297 3.05 -5.21 8.23
C LEU A 297 4.58 -5.29 8.30
N GLU A 298 5.12 -6.49 8.14
CA GLU A 298 6.57 -6.72 8.15
C GLU A 298 7.19 -6.40 6.80
N ASN A 299 8.52 -6.46 6.68
CA ASN A 299 9.21 -6.26 5.41
C ASN A 299 10.24 -7.37 5.15
N GLU A 300 10.11 -8.03 4.01
CA GLU A 300 10.98 -9.16 3.63
C GLU A 300 12.47 -8.79 3.62
N MET A 301 12.79 -7.61 3.09
CA MET A 301 14.16 -7.16 2.91
C MET A 301 14.88 -6.91 4.25
N LEU A 302 14.11 -6.69 5.32
CA LEU A 302 14.64 -6.41 6.66
C LEU A 302 14.82 -7.67 7.51
N TYR A 303 14.27 -8.83 7.12
CA TYR A 303 14.29 -10.01 7.99
C TYR A 303 15.69 -10.49 8.40
N GLY A 304 16.67 -10.35 7.50
CA GLY A 304 18.06 -10.73 7.77
C GLY A 304 18.92 -9.62 8.38
N GLN A 305 18.35 -8.42 8.59
CA GLN A 305 19.02 -7.27 9.20
C GLN A 305 18.84 -7.30 10.72
#